data_AF-A0A3B8WP60-F1
#
_entry.id   AF-A0A3B8WP60-F1
#
_cell.length_a   1.000
_cell.length_b   1.000
_cell.length_c   1.000
_cell.angle_alpha   90.00
_cell.angle_beta   90.00
_cell.angle_gamma   90.00
#
_symmetry.space_group_name_H-M   'P 1'
#
loop_
_entity.id
_entity.type
_entity.pdbx_description
1 polymer ?
#
loop_
_entity_poly.entity_id
_entity_poly.type
_entity_poly.pdbx_seq_one_letter_code
_entity_poly.pdbx_strand_id
1 'polypeptide(L)'
;GKTTGTPIGLIIENTDQRSKDYSKIAAQFRPAHADYTYHHKYGARDYRGGGRSSARETAMRVAAGAVARKFLEQRLGIKVRGYLSQLGPIKADKLDWEQVHQNPFFCPDADKVSEMEAYMDALRKEGDSIGARINVVAEGVPPGLGEPIFDRLDADLAHALMSINAVKG
;
A
#
# COMPACT_ATOMS: atom_id res chain seq x y z
N GLY A 1 14.69 3.66 -20.59
CA GLY A 1 14.97 2.37 -21.26
C GLY A 1 13.74 1.84 -21.98
N LYS A 2 13.90 0.76 -22.76
CA LYS A 2 12.85 0.04 -23.50
C LYS A 2 12.78 -1.41 -22.98
N THR A 3 11.58 -1.98 -22.90
CA THR A 3 11.37 -3.38 -22.54
C THR A 3 11.65 -4.28 -23.74
N THR A 4 12.14 -5.49 -23.50
CA THR A 4 12.47 -6.49 -24.54
C THR A 4 11.36 -7.52 -24.78
N GLY A 5 10.30 -7.50 -23.96
CA GLY A 5 9.25 -8.53 -23.97
C GLY A 5 9.58 -9.79 -23.16
N THR A 6 10.80 -9.90 -22.65
CA THR A 6 11.24 -10.98 -21.74
C THR A 6 10.96 -10.62 -20.27
N PRO A 7 11.06 -11.58 -19.32
CA PRO A 7 10.90 -11.28 -17.89
C PRO A 7 11.83 -10.15 -17.41
N ILE A 8 11.29 -9.26 -16.58
CA ILE A 8 12.03 -8.15 -15.96
C ILE A 8 12.33 -8.53 -14.51
N GLY A 9 13.59 -8.83 -14.21
CA GLY A 9 14.06 -9.01 -12.84
C GLY A 9 14.32 -7.66 -12.16
N LEU A 10 13.81 -7.48 -10.94
CA LEU A 10 14.00 -6.29 -10.14
C LEU A 10 14.61 -6.70 -8.79
N ILE A 11 15.60 -5.94 -8.31
CA ILE A 11 16.24 -6.14 -7.01
C ILE A 11 16.25 -4.79 -6.30
N ILE A 12 15.80 -4.77 -5.05
CA ILE A 12 15.85 -3.60 -4.18
C ILE A 12 16.66 -3.97 -2.93
N GLU A 13 17.88 -3.45 -2.86
CA GLU A 13 18.77 -3.66 -1.71
C GLU A 13 18.21 -2.95 -0.47
N ASN A 14 18.33 -3.60 0.69
CA ASN A 14 17.90 -3.03 1.97
C ASN A 14 19.11 -2.51 2.74
N THR A 15 19.15 -1.20 2.97
CA THR A 15 20.27 -0.51 3.63
C THR A 15 20.02 -0.18 5.11
N ASP A 16 18.80 -0.38 5.65
CA ASP A 16 18.44 0.03 7.03
C ASP A 16 17.90 -1.16 7.87
N GLN A 17 18.72 -2.21 8.03
CA GLN A 17 18.36 -3.35 8.87
C GLN A 17 18.69 -3.10 10.34
N ARG A 18 17.67 -2.86 11.16
CA ARG A 18 17.80 -2.75 12.62
C ARG A 18 17.33 -4.03 13.31
N SER A 19 18.15 -5.08 13.26
CA SER A 19 17.79 -6.40 13.79
C SER A 19 17.67 -6.48 15.32
N LYS A 20 18.33 -5.58 16.06
CA LYS A 20 18.36 -5.58 17.53
C LYS A 20 17.03 -5.25 18.19
N ASP A 21 16.19 -4.45 17.53
CA ASP A 21 14.92 -3.94 18.07
C ASP A 21 13.85 -5.04 18.20
N TYR A 22 14.06 -6.22 17.59
CA TYR A 22 13.06 -7.29 17.50
C TYR A 22 13.27 -8.47 18.47
N SER A 23 14.31 -8.42 19.32
CA SER A 23 14.65 -9.53 20.24
C SER A 23 13.51 -9.88 21.21
N LYS A 24 12.77 -8.89 21.72
CA LYS A 24 11.61 -9.10 22.60
C LYS A 24 10.42 -9.75 21.87
N ILE A 25 10.32 -9.58 20.55
CA ILE A 25 9.23 -10.12 19.72
C ILE A 25 9.43 -11.62 19.45
N ALA A 26 10.65 -12.15 19.61
CA ALA A 26 10.94 -13.57 19.45
C ALA A 26 10.05 -14.47 20.30
N ALA A 27 9.74 -14.05 21.53
CA ALA A 27 8.96 -14.80 22.51
C ALA A 27 7.45 -14.48 22.50
N GLN A 28 6.97 -13.57 21.64
CA GLN A 28 5.59 -13.06 21.69
C GLN A 28 4.93 -13.05 20.30
N PHE A 29 3.62 -13.31 20.22
CA PHE A 29 2.84 -13.10 18.99
C PHE A 29 2.25 -11.70 19.02
N ARG A 30 2.57 -10.87 18.03
CA ARG A 30 2.01 -9.51 17.98
C ARG A 30 0.53 -9.58 17.58
N PRO A 31 -0.38 -8.93 18.33
CA PRO A 31 -1.78 -8.81 17.92
C PRO A 31 -1.89 -8.18 16.53
N ALA A 32 -2.87 -8.64 15.73
CA ALA A 32 -3.12 -8.18 14.35
C ALA A 32 -1.98 -8.41 13.33
N HIS A 33 -0.94 -9.17 13.68
CA HIS A 33 0.12 -9.59 12.75
C HIS A 33 0.03 -11.08 12.39
N ALA A 34 0.69 -11.44 11.29
CA ALA A 34 0.70 -12.81 10.78
C ALA A 34 1.49 -13.81 11.64
N ASP A 35 2.18 -13.36 12.69
CA ASP A 35 3.13 -14.14 13.48
C ASP A 35 2.55 -15.50 13.94
N TYR A 36 1.32 -15.48 14.48
CA TYR A 36 0.65 -16.67 15.01
C TYR A 36 0.28 -17.64 13.89
N THR A 37 -0.35 -17.13 12.83
CA THR A 37 -0.78 -17.94 11.68
C THR A 37 0.41 -18.56 10.94
N TYR A 38 1.53 -17.84 10.81
CA TYR A 38 2.74 -18.34 10.16
C TYR A 38 3.37 -19.47 10.97
N HIS A 39 3.49 -19.29 12.30
CA HIS A 39 4.02 -20.32 13.16
C HIS A 39 3.22 -21.63 13.08
N HIS A 40 1.89 -21.55 13.12
CA HIS A 40 1.04 -22.74 13.03
C HIS A 40 1.02 -23.37 11.63
N LYS A 41 1.12 -22.57 10.57
CA LYS A 41 1.13 -23.06 9.19
C LYS A 41 2.45 -23.73 8.80
N TYR A 42 3.57 -23.17 9.25
CA TYR A 42 4.91 -23.56 8.78
C TYR A 42 5.80 -24.18 9.88
N GLY A 43 5.34 -24.26 11.12
CA GLY A 43 6.13 -24.72 12.29
C GLY A 43 7.20 -23.72 12.76
N ALA A 44 7.49 -22.70 11.96
CA ALA A 44 8.47 -21.66 12.25
C ALA A 44 7.97 -20.30 11.77
N ARG A 45 8.42 -19.24 12.46
CA ARG A 45 8.19 -17.85 12.06
C ARG A 45 9.51 -17.09 12.10
N ASP A 46 9.70 -16.17 11.16
CA ASP A 46 10.75 -15.17 11.30
C ASP A 46 10.19 -13.99 12.10
N TYR A 47 10.64 -13.86 13.35
CA TYR A 47 10.21 -12.78 14.26
C TYR A 47 10.91 -11.44 13.97
N ARG A 48 11.95 -11.46 13.13
CA ARG A 48 12.70 -10.25 12.78
C ARG A 48 11.86 -9.38 11.86
N GLY A 49 11.85 -8.07 12.12
CA GLY A 49 11.20 -7.11 11.24
C GLY A 49 11.79 -7.16 9.83
N GLY A 50 10.94 -6.92 8.82
CA GLY A 50 11.35 -6.97 7.42
C GLY A 50 11.27 -8.35 6.74
N GLY A 51 10.80 -9.40 7.45
CA GLY A 51 10.54 -10.71 6.87
C GLY A 51 9.33 -10.77 5.92
N ARG A 52 8.98 -11.96 5.43
CA ARG A 52 7.94 -12.21 4.40
C ARG A 52 6.53 -11.70 4.77
N SER A 53 6.22 -11.55 6.05
CA SER A 53 4.95 -10.99 6.55
C SER A 53 4.96 -9.47 6.69
N SER A 54 6.11 -8.81 6.45
CA SER A 54 6.26 -7.36 6.54
C SER A 54 5.65 -6.66 5.34
N ALA A 55 5.27 -5.40 5.52
CA ALA A 55 4.95 -4.49 4.43
C ALA A 55 6.14 -4.25 3.47
N ARG A 56 7.36 -4.74 3.76
CA ARG A 56 8.52 -4.62 2.84
C ARG A 56 8.24 -5.17 1.44
N GLU A 57 7.39 -6.20 1.31
CA GLU A 57 7.02 -6.77 0.02
C GLU A 57 6.33 -5.74 -0.91
N THR A 58 5.65 -4.73 -0.35
CA THR A 58 5.00 -3.69 -1.15
C THR A 58 5.99 -2.85 -1.95
N ALA A 59 7.28 -2.78 -1.54
CA ALA A 59 8.32 -2.10 -2.32
C ALA A 59 8.49 -2.75 -3.71
N MET A 60 8.42 -4.08 -3.78
CA MET A 60 8.47 -4.80 -5.05
C MET A 60 7.19 -4.60 -5.85
N ARG A 61 6.01 -4.55 -5.19
CA ARG A 61 4.75 -4.22 -5.86
C ARG A 61 4.76 -2.82 -6.46
N VAL A 62 5.32 -1.84 -5.77
CA VAL A 62 5.48 -0.47 -6.29
C VAL A 62 6.42 -0.44 -7.49
N ALA A 63 7.55 -1.15 -7.43
CA ALA A 63 8.50 -1.23 -8.55
C ALA A 63 7.87 -1.89 -9.80
N ALA A 64 7.17 -3.01 -9.62
CA ALA A 64 6.41 -3.65 -10.70
C ALA A 64 5.26 -2.76 -11.19
N GLY A 65 4.56 -2.11 -10.27
CA GLY A 65 3.47 -1.16 -10.54
C GLY A 65 3.94 0.05 -11.35
N ALA A 66 5.17 0.52 -11.18
CA ALA A 66 5.74 1.59 -11.99
C ALA A 66 5.90 1.17 -13.47
N VAL A 67 6.29 -0.09 -13.72
CA VAL A 67 6.35 -0.66 -15.08
C VAL A 67 4.94 -0.77 -15.66
N ALA A 68 3.99 -1.33 -14.89
CA ALA A 68 2.60 -1.48 -15.31
C ALA A 68 1.94 -0.13 -15.61
N ARG A 69 2.09 0.86 -14.73
CA ARG A 69 1.56 2.23 -14.91
C ARG A 69 2.07 2.87 -16.19
N LYS A 70 3.37 2.73 -16.47
CA LYS A 70 3.97 3.25 -17.71
C LYS A 70 3.41 2.57 -18.95
N PHE A 71 3.20 1.25 -18.92
CA PHE A 71 2.57 0.52 -20.02
C PHE A 71 1.12 0.97 -20.24
N LEU A 72 0.32 1.04 -19.17
CA LEU A 72 -1.09 1.45 -19.21
C LEU A 72 -1.24 2.85 -19.81
N GLU A 73 -0.43 3.79 -19.36
CA GLU A 73 -0.45 5.17 -19.86
C GLU A 73 -0.02 5.24 -21.33
N GLN A 74 1.10 4.61 -21.70
CA GLN A 74 1.65 4.74 -23.05
C GLN A 74 0.90 3.93 -24.12
N ARG A 75 0.26 2.82 -23.75
CA ARG A 75 -0.36 1.89 -24.70
C ARG A 75 -1.86 1.98 -24.74
N LEU A 76 -2.50 2.32 -23.63
CA LEU A 76 -3.95 2.37 -23.50
C LEU A 76 -4.47 3.76 -23.14
N GLY A 77 -3.58 4.73 -22.88
CA GLY A 77 -3.99 6.05 -22.40
C GLY A 77 -4.60 6.04 -21.00
N ILE A 78 -4.42 4.95 -20.25
CA ILE A 78 -5.01 4.78 -18.92
C ILE A 78 -4.13 5.47 -17.89
N LYS A 79 -4.71 6.41 -17.14
CA LYS A 79 -4.03 7.12 -16.06
C LYS A 79 -4.51 6.57 -14.72
N VAL A 80 -3.59 6.02 -13.93
CA VAL A 80 -3.88 5.50 -12.58
C VAL A 80 -3.28 6.42 -11.53
N ARG A 81 -4.11 6.90 -10.61
CA ARG A 81 -3.74 7.81 -9.53
C ARG A 81 -4.37 7.37 -8.21
N GLY A 82 -3.79 7.76 -7.09
CA GLY A 82 -4.35 7.50 -5.78
C GLY A 82 -4.08 8.63 -4.80
N TYR A 83 -4.93 8.74 -3.79
CA TYR A 83 -4.87 9.80 -2.79
C TYR A 83 -5.45 9.33 -1.45
N LEU A 84 -5.02 9.95 -0.36
CA LEU A 84 -5.60 9.76 0.97
C LEU A 84 -6.95 10.47 1.04
N SER A 85 -8.02 9.70 1.21
CA SER A 85 -9.39 10.21 1.32
C SER A 85 -9.83 10.46 2.76
N GLN A 86 -9.26 9.74 3.73
CA GLN A 86 -9.59 9.85 5.14
C GLN A 86 -8.45 9.34 6.02
N LEU A 87 -8.16 10.04 7.12
CA LEU A 87 -7.25 9.64 8.18
C LEU A 87 -8.01 9.64 9.51
N GLY A 88 -8.25 8.47 10.09
CA GLY A 88 -9.12 8.36 11.27
C GLY A 88 -10.45 9.08 11.07
N PRO A 89 -10.84 10.07 11.90
CA PRO A 89 -12.07 10.83 11.74
C PRO A 89 -12.02 11.92 10.66
N ILE A 90 -10.82 12.32 10.20
CA ILE A 90 -10.62 13.47 9.32
C ILE A 90 -10.79 13.02 7.86
N LYS A 91 -11.79 13.57 7.17
CA LYS A 91 -12.10 13.28 5.76
C LYS A 91 -11.69 14.43 4.86
N ALA A 92 -11.14 14.10 3.70
CA ALA A 92 -10.96 15.07 2.62
C ALA A 92 -12.34 15.38 2.01
N ASP A 93 -12.67 16.65 1.89
CA ASP A 93 -13.93 17.12 1.33
C ASP A 93 -13.77 17.55 -0.14
N LYS A 94 -12.53 17.84 -0.55
CA LYS A 94 -12.16 18.26 -1.92
C LYS A 94 -11.25 17.25 -2.58
N LEU A 95 -11.33 17.18 -3.91
CA LEU A 95 -10.39 16.43 -4.74
C LEU A 95 -9.64 17.39 -5.67
N ASP A 96 -8.48 17.87 -5.23
CA ASP A 96 -7.51 18.57 -6.07
C ASP A 96 -6.26 17.69 -6.30
N TRP A 97 -6.07 17.26 -7.55
CA TRP A 97 -4.94 16.44 -7.94
C TRP A 97 -3.58 17.16 -7.83
N GLU A 98 -3.56 18.48 -7.89
CA GLU A 98 -2.32 19.26 -7.78
C GLU A 98 -1.77 19.24 -6.35
N GLN A 99 -2.64 19.08 -5.35
CA GLN A 99 -2.27 19.04 -3.93
C GLN A 99 -1.74 17.68 -3.47
N VAL A 100 -2.11 16.59 -4.15
CA VAL A 100 -1.80 15.21 -3.72
C VAL A 100 -0.30 14.96 -3.49
N HIS A 101 0.59 15.66 -4.17
CA HIS A 101 2.04 15.49 -3.98
C HIS A 101 2.72 16.65 -3.25
N GLN A 102 1.95 17.61 -2.74
CA GLN A 102 2.45 18.83 -2.08
C GLN A 102 2.43 18.72 -0.55
N ASN A 103 1.95 17.60 0.00
CA ASN A 103 1.85 17.38 1.44
C ASN A 103 2.26 15.92 1.80
N PRO A 104 2.67 15.66 3.04
CA PRO A 104 3.18 14.35 3.45
C PRO A 104 2.12 13.24 3.51
N PHE A 105 0.84 13.60 3.47
CA PHE A 105 -0.28 12.65 3.61
C PHE A 105 -0.78 12.12 2.27
N PHE A 106 -0.37 12.73 1.16
CA PHE A 106 -1.01 12.55 -0.13
C PHE A 106 -2.51 12.89 -0.13
N CYS A 107 -2.90 13.84 0.71
CA CYS A 107 -4.27 14.35 0.78
C CYS A 107 -4.53 15.30 -0.41
N PRO A 108 -5.66 15.18 -1.11
CA PRO A 108 -6.02 16.11 -2.19
C PRO A 108 -6.68 17.40 -1.67
N ASP A 109 -6.91 17.51 -0.36
CA ASP A 109 -7.58 18.63 0.29
C ASP A 109 -6.59 19.34 1.21
N ALA A 110 -6.03 20.46 0.73
CA ALA A 110 -5.03 21.24 1.47
C ALA A 110 -5.58 21.79 2.80
N ASP A 111 -6.89 22.05 2.89
CA ASP A 111 -7.52 22.62 4.07
C ASP A 111 -7.52 21.64 5.27
N LYS A 112 -7.39 20.34 5.00
CA LYS A 112 -7.35 19.29 6.03
C LYS A 112 -5.95 18.95 6.51
N VAL A 113 -4.91 19.40 5.81
CA VAL A 113 -3.53 18.97 6.10
C VAL A 113 -3.11 19.35 7.52
N SER A 114 -3.32 20.59 7.94
CA SER A 114 -2.95 21.02 9.31
C SER A 114 -3.72 20.28 10.40
N GLU A 115 -4.98 19.90 10.15
CA GLU A 115 -5.79 19.09 11.07
C GLU A 115 -5.20 17.67 11.18
N MET A 116 -4.82 17.07 10.05
CA MET A 116 -4.17 15.75 10.01
C MET A 116 -2.81 15.74 10.72
N GLU A 117 -2.01 16.80 10.57
CA GLU A 117 -0.73 16.97 11.28
C GLU A 117 -0.94 16.98 12.80
N ALA A 118 -1.83 17.84 13.29
CA ALA A 118 -2.14 17.95 14.70
C ALA A 118 -2.65 16.62 15.28
N TYR A 119 -3.50 15.91 14.53
CA TYR A 119 -4.02 14.62 14.94
C TYR A 119 -2.94 13.53 15.00
N MET A 120 -2.05 13.46 14.00
CA MET A 120 -0.94 12.50 14.02
C MET A 120 0.06 12.78 15.14
N ASP A 121 0.31 14.05 15.46
CA ASP A 121 1.19 14.41 16.57
C ASP A 121 0.59 14.06 17.93
N ALA A 122 -0.73 14.16 18.10
CA ALA A 122 -1.42 13.67 19.29
C ALA A 122 -1.27 12.14 19.43
N LEU A 123 -1.57 11.38 18.37
CA LEU A 123 -1.42 9.91 18.37
C LEU A 123 0.01 9.47 18.69
N ARG A 124 1.02 10.16 18.14
CA ARG A 124 2.44 9.88 18.45
C ARG A 124 2.77 10.06 19.93
N LYS A 125 2.24 11.11 20.57
CA LYS A 125 2.46 11.37 22.00
C LYS A 125 1.81 10.30 22.88
N GLU A 126 0.68 9.76 22.43
CA GLU A 126 -0.06 8.69 23.12
C GLU A 126 0.51 7.29 22.82
N GLY A 127 1.40 7.18 21.83
CA GLY A 127 1.96 5.89 21.39
C GLY A 127 0.95 5.03 20.65
N ASP A 128 -0.05 5.66 20.03
CA ASP A 128 -1.15 5.00 19.32
C ASP A 128 -1.02 5.13 17.79
N SER A 129 -1.87 4.43 17.07
CA SER A 129 -1.92 4.39 15.61
C SER A 129 -3.35 4.50 15.12
N ILE A 130 -3.53 4.92 13.86
CA ILE A 130 -4.85 5.04 13.25
C ILE A 130 -4.85 4.50 11.83
N GLY A 131 -6.02 4.01 11.41
CA GLY A 131 -6.27 3.61 10.03
C GLY A 131 -6.47 4.80 9.10
N ALA A 132 -6.45 4.49 7.81
CA ALA A 132 -6.68 5.44 6.73
C ALA A 132 -7.46 4.78 5.59
N ARG A 133 -8.17 5.60 4.82
CA ARG A 133 -8.82 5.19 3.57
C ARG A 133 -8.12 5.85 2.39
N ILE A 134 -7.64 5.02 1.48
CA ILE A 134 -7.03 5.46 0.22
C ILE A 134 -8.03 5.23 -0.91
N ASN A 135 -8.19 6.22 -1.78
CA ASN A 135 -8.93 6.04 -3.03
C ASN A 135 -7.93 5.89 -4.17
N VAL A 136 -8.23 4.97 -5.11
CA VAL A 136 -7.48 4.78 -6.35
C VAL A 136 -8.44 5.00 -7.52
N VAL A 137 -8.00 5.79 -8.49
CA VAL A 137 -8.78 6.22 -9.65
C VAL A 137 -8.02 5.83 -10.91
N ALA A 138 -8.69 5.12 -11.82
CA ALA A 138 -8.21 4.83 -13.16
C ALA A 138 -9.10 5.57 -14.17
N GLU A 139 -8.49 6.42 -14.98
CA GLU A 139 -9.18 7.22 -16.02
C GLU A 139 -8.75 6.75 -17.41
N GLY A 140 -9.63 6.95 -18.40
CA GLY A 140 -9.40 6.50 -19.78
C GLY A 140 -9.51 4.98 -19.96
N VAL A 141 -10.17 4.29 -19.03
CA VAL A 141 -10.33 2.83 -19.07
C VAL A 141 -11.29 2.46 -20.21
N PRO A 142 -10.86 1.66 -21.21
CA PRO A 142 -11.74 1.25 -22.30
C PRO A 142 -12.79 0.23 -21.82
N PRO A 143 -13.96 0.18 -22.46
CA PRO A 143 -14.95 -0.86 -22.17
C PRO A 143 -14.40 -2.25 -22.54
N GLY A 144 -14.83 -3.27 -21.78
CA GLY A 144 -14.51 -4.67 -22.07
C GLY A 144 -13.24 -5.21 -21.40
N LEU A 145 -12.62 -4.48 -20.47
CA LEU A 145 -11.56 -5.05 -19.62
C LEU A 145 -12.13 -5.97 -18.53
N GLY A 146 -11.41 -7.06 -18.28
CA GLY A 146 -11.80 -8.13 -17.36
C GLY A 146 -12.31 -9.36 -18.10
N GLU A 147 -12.39 -10.47 -17.40
CA GLU A 147 -12.88 -11.73 -17.94
C GLU A 147 -14.30 -12.05 -17.44
N PRO A 148 -15.02 -12.97 -18.10
CA PRO A 148 -16.34 -13.38 -17.67
C PRO A 148 -16.36 -14.12 -16.32
N ILE A 149 -17.48 -14.01 -15.62
CA ILE A 149 -17.95 -14.85 -14.48
C ILE A 149 -17.00 -14.93 -13.27
N PHE A 150 -15.81 -15.52 -13.41
CA PHE A 150 -14.90 -15.83 -12.30
C PHE A 150 -13.71 -14.86 -12.18
N ASP A 151 -13.26 -14.26 -13.27
CA ASP A 151 -12.11 -13.34 -13.29
C ASP A 151 -12.55 -11.93 -13.75
N ARG A 152 -13.70 -11.50 -13.21
CA ARG A 152 -14.24 -10.16 -13.44
C ARG A 152 -13.26 -9.11 -12.88
N LEU A 153 -13.16 -7.97 -13.55
CA LEU A 153 -12.20 -6.92 -13.18
C LEU A 153 -12.38 -6.44 -11.73
N ASP A 154 -13.62 -6.32 -11.25
CA ASP A 154 -13.91 -5.94 -9.87
C ASP A 154 -13.45 -6.99 -8.86
N ALA A 155 -13.59 -8.28 -9.17
CA ALA A 155 -13.08 -9.38 -8.38
C ALA A 155 -11.55 -9.40 -8.31
N ASP A 156 -10.87 -9.20 -9.45
CA ASP A 156 -9.42 -9.13 -9.52
C ASP A 156 -8.87 -7.93 -8.74
N LEU A 157 -9.49 -6.76 -8.90
CA LEU A 157 -9.13 -5.56 -8.15
C LEU A 157 -9.36 -5.76 -6.65
N ALA A 158 -10.48 -6.35 -6.24
CA ALA A 158 -10.76 -6.65 -4.84
C ALA A 158 -9.71 -7.60 -4.25
N HIS A 159 -9.37 -8.68 -4.95
CA HIS A 159 -8.31 -9.59 -4.53
C HIS A 159 -6.95 -8.90 -4.43
N ALA A 160 -6.56 -8.13 -5.47
CA ALA A 160 -5.30 -7.40 -5.48
C ALA A 160 -5.19 -6.40 -4.32
N LEU A 161 -6.25 -5.63 -4.04
CA LEU A 161 -6.29 -4.65 -2.96
C LEU A 161 -6.33 -5.31 -1.58
N MET A 162 -7.18 -6.31 -1.39
CA MET A 162 -7.33 -7.01 -0.10
C MET A 162 -6.10 -7.85 0.27
N SER A 163 -5.28 -8.24 -0.72
CA SER A 163 -4.01 -8.93 -0.49
C SER A 163 -2.90 -8.02 0.06
N ILE A 164 -3.11 -6.70 0.11
CA ILE A 164 -2.17 -5.77 0.72
C ILE A 164 -2.31 -5.86 2.24
N ASN A 165 -1.18 -6.00 2.93
CA ASN A 165 -1.16 -6.08 4.39
C ASN A 165 -1.91 -4.90 5.03
N ALA A 166 -2.69 -5.20 6.07
CA ALA A 166 -3.53 -4.26 6.83
C ALA A 166 -4.79 -3.71 6.12
N VAL A 167 -5.03 -4.02 4.84
CA VAL A 167 -6.32 -3.69 4.19
C VAL A 167 -7.44 -4.54 4.79
N LYS A 168 -8.60 -3.90 5.01
CA LYS A 168 -9.79 -4.53 5.65
C LYS A 168 -11.12 -4.27 4.94
N GLY A 169 -11.17 -3.40 3.93
CA GLY A 169 -12.39 -3.00 3.23
C GLY A 169 -12.47 -1.50 3.02
#